data_AF-A0A453KI95-F1
#
_entry.id   AF-A0A453KI95-F1
#
_cell.length_a   1.000
_cell.length_b   1.000
_cell.length_c   1.000
_cell.angle_alpha   90.00
_cell.angle_beta   90.00
_cell.angle_gamma   90.00
#
_symmetry.space_group_name_H-M   'P 1'
#
loop_
_entity.id
_entity.type
_entity.pdbx_description
1 polymer ?
#
loop_
_entity_poly.entity_id
_entity_poly.type
_entity_poly.pdbx_seq_one_letter_code
_entity_poly.pdbx_strand_id
1 'polypeptide(L)'
;NYMQVNNIEMEDADMSSALVAITPEAASIPTPRLKNVSRLRTEHQVYELPDSHPLLEGYDQREPDDPCPYLLSIWTPGETAQSIDAPKTACNSNESGKLCDSSACFSCNSMREAQAQTVRGTILVPCRTAMRGSFPLNGTYFQVNEGIC
;
A
#
# COMPACT_ATOMS: atom_id res chain seq x y z
N ASN A 1 33.68 -58.30 14.86
CA ASN A 1 33.70 -57.06 14.06
C ASN A 1 32.43 -56.29 14.36
N TYR A 2 32.35 -55.70 15.55
CA TYR A 2 32.89 -54.40 15.98
C TYR A 2 31.83 -53.31 15.76
N MET A 3 31.30 -52.82 16.88
CA MET A 3 30.39 -51.68 16.95
C MET A 3 31.17 -50.38 16.76
N GLN A 4 30.57 -49.35 16.18
CA GLN A 4 30.73 -48.00 16.75
C GLN A 4 29.59 -47.05 16.37
N VAL A 5 28.95 -46.54 17.42
CA VAL A 5 28.13 -45.33 17.51
C VAL A 5 29.04 -44.11 17.34
N ASN A 6 28.53 -42.98 16.82
CA ASN A 6 28.75 -41.65 17.40
C ASN A 6 27.90 -40.57 16.72
N ASN A 7 27.07 -39.93 17.56
CA ASN A 7 26.44 -38.64 17.34
C ASN A 7 27.51 -37.56 17.14
N ILE A 8 27.30 -36.62 16.21
CA ILE A 8 27.92 -35.30 16.29
C ILE A 8 26.87 -34.28 15.83
N GLU A 9 26.32 -33.57 16.82
CA GLU A 9 25.67 -32.27 16.65
C GLU A 9 26.67 -31.28 16.06
N MET A 10 26.24 -30.44 15.13
CA MET A 10 27.05 -29.30 14.70
C MET A 10 26.14 -28.08 14.58
N GLU A 11 25.96 -27.40 15.71
CA GLU A 11 25.87 -25.93 15.67
C GLU A 11 27.23 -25.44 15.18
N ASP A 12 27.26 -24.72 14.06
CA ASP A 12 28.31 -23.72 13.90
C ASP A 12 27.74 -22.50 13.19
N ALA A 13 27.80 -21.41 13.93
CA ALA A 13 27.47 -20.08 13.49
C ALA A 13 28.61 -19.60 12.61
N ASP A 14 28.35 -19.38 11.33
CA ASP A 14 29.08 -18.38 10.58
C ASP A 14 28.19 -17.85 9.45
N MET A 15 27.53 -16.72 9.72
CA MET A 15 26.88 -15.92 8.68
C MET A 15 27.98 -15.36 7.78
N SER A 16 28.37 -16.17 6.80
CA SER A 16 29.41 -15.82 5.84
C SER A 16 28.94 -14.62 5.01
N SER A 17 29.49 -13.46 5.35
CA SER A 17 29.37 -12.19 4.64
C SER A 17 30.02 -12.30 3.26
N ALA A 18 29.30 -12.88 2.30
CA ALA A 18 29.69 -12.83 0.91
C ALA A 18 29.12 -11.55 0.28
N LEU A 19 29.86 -10.44 0.37
CA LEU A 19 29.70 -9.34 -0.57
C LEU A 19 30.14 -9.88 -1.94
N VAL A 20 29.20 -10.48 -2.68
CA VAL A 20 29.45 -10.94 -4.05
C VAL A 20 29.67 -9.72 -4.92
N ALA A 21 30.94 -9.40 -5.17
CA ALA A 21 31.31 -8.43 -6.19
C ALA A 21 30.75 -8.94 -7.53
N ILE A 22 29.84 -8.17 -8.12
CA ILE A 22 29.29 -8.47 -9.44
C ILE A 22 30.47 -8.43 -10.41
N THR A 23 30.80 -9.57 -11.03
CA THR A 23 31.85 -9.63 -12.04
C THR A 23 31.47 -8.73 -13.23
N PRO A 24 32.42 -8.10 -13.94
CA PRO A 24 32.14 -7.25 -15.10
C PRO A 24 31.24 -7.95 -16.14
N GLU A 25 31.39 -9.27 -16.27
CA GLU A 25 30.61 -10.12 -17.15
C GLU A 25 29.17 -10.26 -16.66
N ALA A 26 28.93 -10.37 -15.35
CA ALA A 26 27.59 -10.41 -14.76
C ALA A 26 26.89 -9.03 -14.78
N ALA A 27 27.65 -7.95 -14.66
CA ALA A 27 27.14 -6.58 -14.81
C ALA A 27 26.82 -6.22 -16.29
N SER A 28 27.36 -6.97 -17.24
CA SER A 28 27.10 -6.79 -18.68
C SER A 28 25.83 -7.48 -19.18
N ILE A 29 25.16 -8.28 -18.32
CA ILE A 29 23.90 -8.93 -18.67
C ILE A 29 22.83 -7.84 -18.78
N PRO A 30 22.27 -7.58 -19.99
CA PRO A 30 21.21 -6.60 -20.13
C PRO A 30 20.01 -7.07 -19.31
N THR A 31 19.64 -6.30 -18.29
CA THR A 31 18.42 -6.58 -17.53
C THR A 31 17.26 -6.65 -18.51
N PRO A 32 16.49 -7.76 -18.57
CA PRO A 32 15.38 -7.89 -19.49
C PRO A 32 14.43 -6.71 -19.28
N ARG A 33 14.23 -5.88 -20.31
CA ARG A 33 13.28 -4.77 -20.23
C ARG A 33 11.91 -5.36 -19.92
N LEU A 34 11.34 -4.97 -18.77
CA LEU A 34 9.98 -5.32 -18.38
C LEU A 34 9.02 -4.79 -19.45
N LYS A 35 8.51 -5.70 -20.27
CA LYS A 35 7.66 -5.38 -21.44
C LYS A 35 6.34 -4.72 -21.08
N ASN A 36 5.98 -4.65 -19.79
CA ASN A 36 4.80 -3.95 -19.29
C ASN A 36 5.07 -3.33 -17.91
N VAL A 37 5.85 -2.25 -17.87
CA VAL A 37 6.01 -1.44 -16.63
C VAL A 37 4.65 -0.93 -16.14
N SER A 38 3.72 -0.65 -17.07
CA SER A 38 2.34 -0.23 -16.76
C SER A 38 1.55 -1.26 -15.96
N ARG A 39 1.79 -2.57 -16.13
CA ARG A 39 1.06 -3.64 -15.40
C ARG A 39 1.44 -3.75 -13.93
N LEU A 40 2.50 -3.06 -13.52
CA LEU A 40 2.94 -2.98 -12.12
C LEU A 40 2.40 -1.73 -11.42
N ARG A 41 1.87 -0.75 -12.18
CA ARG A 41 1.37 0.50 -11.63
C ARG A 41 -0.12 0.35 -11.31
N THR A 42 -0.48 0.53 -10.04
CA THR A 42 -1.86 0.76 -9.65
C THR A 42 -2.19 2.23 -9.87
N GLU A 43 -3.23 2.48 -10.66
CA GLU A 43 -3.77 3.83 -10.89
C GLU A 43 -5.04 3.99 -10.05
N HIS A 44 -5.11 5.06 -9.28
CA HIS A 44 -6.27 5.39 -8.47
C HIS A 44 -6.81 6.74 -8.90
N GLN A 45 -8.13 6.81 -9.08
CA GLN A 45 -8.81 8.07 -9.28
C GLN A 45 -9.01 8.75 -7.93
N VAL A 46 -8.61 10.02 -7.84
CA VAL A 46 -8.73 10.83 -6.64
C VAL A 46 -9.46 12.13 -6.97
N TYR A 47 -10.16 12.68 -5.98
CA TYR A 47 -10.83 13.96 -6.06
C TYR A 47 -10.03 15.01 -5.31
N GLU A 48 -9.80 16.16 -5.94
CA GLU A 48 -9.27 17.33 -5.24
C GLU A 48 -10.35 17.95 -4.36
N LEU A 49 -10.05 18.15 -3.08
CA LEU A 49 -10.92 18.81 -2.12
C LEU A 49 -10.46 20.27 -1.93
N PRO A 50 -11.34 21.25 -2.17
CA PRO A 50 -11.08 22.63 -1.77
C PRO A 50 -10.89 22.75 -0.25
N ASP A 51 -10.07 23.71 0.19
CA ASP A 51 -9.78 23.90 1.63
C ASP A 51 -11.04 24.23 2.47
N SER A 52 -12.10 24.72 1.83
CA SER A 52 -13.40 25.00 2.47
C SER A 52 -14.39 23.83 2.41
N HIS A 53 -13.96 22.66 1.93
CA HIS A 53 -14.85 21.51 1.77
C HIS A 53 -15.30 20.96 3.13
N PRO A 54 -16.60 20.66 3.35
CA PRO A 54 -17.11 20.20 4.65
C PRO A 54 -16.46 18.91 5.17
N LEU A 55 -15.98 18.04 4.27
CA LEU A 55 -15.24 16.82 4.66
C LEU A 55 -13.91 17.10 5.36
N LEU A 56 -13.39 18.33 5.29
CA LEU A 56 -12.18 18.73 5.98
C LEU A 56 -12.46 19.35 7.37
N GLU A 57 -13.70 19.33 7.84
CA GLU A 57 -14.03 19.77 9.19
C GLU A 57 -13.26 18.94 10.23
N GLY A 58 -12.46 19.61 11.06
CA GLY A 58 -11.60 18.98 12.07
C GLY A 58 -10.19 18.61 11.60
N TYR A 59 -9.85 18.81 10.32
CA TYR A 59 -8.46 18.71 9.83
C TYR A 59 -7.70 20.02 10.06
N ASP A 60 -6.37 19.93 10.10
CA ASP A 60 -5.49 21.11 10.17
C ASP A 60 -5.68 21.97 8.92
N GLN A 61 -5.68 23.31 9.07
CA GLN A 61 -5.75 24.20 7.92
C GLN A 61 -4.52 23.97 7.02
N ARG A 62 -4.72 23.97 5.70
CA ARG A 62 -3.63 23.79 4.75
C ARG A 62 -2.59 24.89 4.94
N GLU A 63 -1.32 24.48 5.03
CA GLU A 63 -0.20 25.42 5.11
C GLU A 63 -0.20 26.31 3.84
N PRO A 64 -0.08 27.66 3.96
CA PRO A 64 -0.24 28.56 2.82
C PRO A 64 0.70 28.29 1.64
N ASP A 65 1.88 27.76 1.93
CA ASP A 65 2.92 27.43 0.95
C ASP A 65 2.95 25.92 0.59
N ASP A 66 1.91 25.16 0.92
CA ASP A 66 1.78 23.75 0.50
C ASP A 66 1.10 23.69 -0.89
N PRO A 67 1.84 23.34 -1.95
CA PRO A 67 1.27 23.32 -3.31
C PRO A 67 0.28 22.17 -3.50
N CYS A 68 0.33 21.13 -2.67
CA CYS A 68 -0.53 19.96 -2.82
C CYS A 68 -1.90 20.22 -2.17
N PRO A 69 -3.02 19.93 -2.87
CA PRO A 69 -4.35 20.02 -2.29
C PRO A 69 -4.63 18.81 -1.38
N TYR A 70 -5.65 18.93 -0.54
CA TYR A 70 -6.28 17.75 0.06
C TYR A 70 -6.89 16.89 -1.04
N LEU A 71 -6.71 15.57 -0.94
CA LEU A 71 -7.27 14.61 -1.91
C LEU A 71 -8.18 13.61 -1.22
N LEU A 72 -9.22 13.15 -1.93
CA LEU A 72 -10.09 12.06 -1.50
C LEU A 72 -9.97 10.88 -2.48
N SER A 73 -9.54 9.74 -1.98
CA SER A 73 -9.61 8.46 -2.69
C SER A 73 -10.85 7.70 -2.23
N ILE A 74 -11.76 7.36 -3.14
CA ILE A 74 -12.95 6.56 -2.84
C ILE A 74 -12.60 5.09 -2.99
N TRP A 75 -12.97 4.29 -1.99
CA TRP A 75 -12.70 2.86 -1.99
C TRP A 75 -13.74 2.11 -2.79
N THR A 76 -13.30 1.06 -3.46
CA THR A 76 -14.20 0.11 -4.09
C THR A 76 -14.92 -0.70 -3.00
N PRO A 77 -16.21 -1.06 -3.18
CA PRO A 77 -16.89 -1.92 -2.22
C PRO A 77 -16.13 -3.23 -1.96
N GLY A 78 -15.97 -3.60 -0.69
CA GLY A 78 -15.17 -4.77 -0.30
C GLY A 78 -13.65 -4.57 -0.34
N GLU A 79 -13.17 -3.39 -0.69
CA GLU A 79 -11.76 -3.01 -0.50
C GLU A 79 -11.48 -2.81 1.00
N THR A 80 -10.26 -3.21 1.41
CA THR A 80 -9.78 -3.06 2.78
C THR A 80 -8.41 -2.42 2.77
N ALA A 81 -8.07 -1.65 3.82
CA ALA A 81 -6.77 -0.95 3.94
C ALA A 81 -5.53 -1.87 3.81
N GLN A 82 -5.70 -3.17 4.00
CA GLN A 82 -4.62 -4.16 4.01
C GLN A 82 -4.65 -5.10 2.80
N SER A 83 -5.65 -5.00 1.92
CA SER A 83 -5.73 -5.88 0.75
C SER A 83 -5.09 -5.23 -0.46
N ILE A 84 -4.02 -5.83 -0.96
CA ILE A 84 -3.42 -5.52 -2.26
C ILE A 84 -4.25 -6.17 -3.38
N ASP A 85 -4.98 -7.24 -3.06
CA ASP A 85 -5.82 -7.99 -3.99
C ASP A 85 -7.20 -7.34 -4.18
N ALA A 86 -7.75 -7.48 -5.38
CA ALA A 86 -9.10 -7.02 -5.69
C ALA A 86 -10.15 -7.69 -4.79
N PRO A 87 -11.24 -6.97 -4.43
CA PRO A 87 -12.33 -7.52 -3.63
C PRO A 87 -12.91 -8.81 -4.23
N LYS A 88 -13.33 -9.73 -3.36
CA LYS A 88 -13.94 -10.98 -3.82
C LYS A 88 -15.31 -10.68 -4.44
N THR A 89 -15.43 -10.92 -5.74
CA THR A 89 -16.66 -10.73 -6.52
C THR A 89 -17.65 -11.89 -6.34
N ALA A 90 -17.16 -13.11 -6.11
CA ALA A 90 -17.99 -14.26 -5.82
C ALA A 90 -18.47 -14.24 -4.35
N CYS A 91 -19.79 -14.26 -4.15
CA CYS A 91 -20.41 -14.33 -2.83
C CYS A 91 -21.26 -15.59 -2.72
N ASN A 92 -21.05 -16.38 -1.66
CA ASN A 92 -21.79 -17.61 -1.39
C ASN A 92 -22.99 -17.39 -0.45
N SER A 93 -23.49 -16.15 -0.32
CA SER A 93 -24.70 -15.91 0.46
C SER A 93 -25.88 -16.55 -0.29
N ASN A 94 -26.30 -17.73 0.17
CA ASN A 94 -27.50 -18.39 -0.32
C ASN A 94 -28.67 -17.40 -0.26
N GLU A 95 -29.51 -17.41 -1.29
CA GLU A 95 -30.53 -16.43 -1.74
C GLU A 95 -31.56 -15.89 -0.72
N SER A 96 -31.39 -16.11 0.58
CA SER A 96 -32.32 -15.71 1.65
C SER A 96 -32.25 -14.22 2.04
N GLY A 97 -31.76 -13.34 1.16
CA GLY A 97 -31.68 -11.89 1.44
C GLY A 97 -30.71 -11.48 2.56
N LYS A 98 -30.00 -12.43 3.18
CA LYS A 98 -29.02 -12.20 4.23
C LYS A 98 -27.65 -11.88 3.62
N LEU A 99 -27.07 -10.74 3.97
CA LEU A 99 -25.71 -10.36 3.58
C LEU A 99 -24.70 -11.31 4.22
N CYS A 100 -23.62 -11.64 3.51
CA CYS A 100 -22.53 -12.43 4.07
C CYS A 100 -21.76 -11.64 5.14
N ASP A 101 -21.06 -12.35 6.03
CA ASP A 101 -20.27 -11.74 7.11
C ASP A 101 -18.87 -11.30 6.65
N SER A 102 -18.50 -11.56 5.40
CA SER A 102 -17.19 -11.19 4.87
C SER A 102 -17.09 -9.69 4.59
N SER A 103 -16.11 -9.05 5.21
CA SER A 103 -15.79 -7.63 5.00
C SER A 103 -15.16 -7.33 3.63
N ALA A 104 -14.61 -8.34 2.95
CA ALA A 104 -13.96 -8.18 1.64
C ALA A 104 -14.88 -8.55 0.45
N CYS A 105 -16.16 -8.83 0.71
CA CYS A 105 -17.10 -9.19 -0.34
C CYS A 105 -17.59 -7.94 -1.08
N PHE A 106 -17.34 -7.85 -2.38
CA PHE A 106 -17.79 -6.73 -3.20
C PHE A 106 -19.31 -6.56 -3.16
N SER A 107 -20.06 -7.59 -3.56
CA SER A 107 -21.52 -7.52 -3.74
C SER A 107 -22.27 -7.17 -2.44
N CYS A 108 -21.88 -7.79 -1.32
CA CYS A 108 -22.51 -7.49 -0.04
C CYS A 108 -22.16 -6.08 0.46
N ASN A 109 -20.93 -5.61 0.26
CA ASN A 109 -20.57 -4.25 0.64
C ASN A 109 -21.22 -3.20 -0.26
N SER A 110 -21.38 -3.45 -1.56
CA SER A 110 -22.11 -2.53 -2.45
C SER A 110 -23.54 -2.31 -1.95
N MET A 111 -24.22 -3.37 -1.53
CA MET A 111 -25.57 -3.27 -0.96
C MET A 111 -25.58 -2.54 0.38
N ARG A 112 -24.61 -2.82 1.27
CA ARG A 112 -24.49 -2.14 2.57
C ARG A 112 -24.27 -0.63 2.40
N GLU A 113 -23.35 -0.26 1.52
CA GLU A 113 -23.02 1.13 1.22
C GLU A 113 -24.21 1.87 0.58
N ALA A 114 -24.91 1.23 -0.36
CA ALA A 114 -26.11 1.79 -0.98
C ALA A 114 -27.26 1.98 0.03
N GLN A 115 -27.49 1.02 0.93
CA GLN A 115 -28.52 1.12 1.96
C GLN A 115 -28.20 2.21 3.00
N ALA A 116 -26.92 2.38 3.34
CA ALA A 116 -26.47 3.42 4.25
C ALA A 116 -26.35 4.81 3.59
N GLN A 117 -26.35 4.88 2.25
CA GLN A 117 -26.02 6.08 1.47
C GLN A 117 -24.65 6.67 1.83
N THR A 118 -23.69 5.79 2.09
CA THR A 118 -22.33 6.17 2.49
C THR A 118 -21.31 5.48 1.60
N VAL A 119 -20.26 6.20 1.22
CA VAL A 119 -19.07 5.63 0.58
C VAL A 119 -17.89 5.65 1.53
N ARG A 120 -17.00 4.68 1.42
CA ARG A 120 -15.74 4.65 2.16
C ARG A 120 -14.65 5.32 1.34
N GLY A 121 -13.71 5.97 2.01
CA GLY A 121 -12.60 6.63 1.34
C GLY A 121 -11.49 7.02 2.30
N THR A 122 -10.38 7.46 1.73
CA THR A 122 -9.22 8.00 2.46
C THR A 122 -9.01 9.45 2.04
N ILE A 123 -8.91 10.34 3.03
CA ILE A 123 -8.43 11.70 2.82
C ILE A 123 -6.90 11.70 2.91
N LEU A 124 -6.23 12.17 1.87
CA LEU A 124 -4.79 12.38 1.83
C LEU A 124 -4.49 13.81 2.26
N VAL A 125 -3.69 13.95 3.31
CA VAL A 125 -3.27 15.25 3.85
C VAL A 125 -1.97 15.67 3.17
N PRO A 126 -1.88 16.92 2.66
CA PRO A 126 -0.65 17.44 2.08
C PRO A 126 0.54 17.33 3.02
N CYS A 127 1.71 16.95 2.50
CA CYS A 127 2.87 16.61 3.34
C CYS A 127 3.35 17.77 4.23
N ARG A 128 3.37 19.02 3.73
CA ARG A 128 3.82 20.15 4.57
C ARG A 128 2.78 20.44 5.64
N THR A 129 1.51 20.35 5.28
CA THR A 129 0.38 20.53 6.21
C THR A 129 0.41 19.49 7.32
N ALA A 130 0.57 18.20 6.97
CA ALA A 130 0.70 17.11 7.95
C ALA A 130 1.89 17.30 8.90
N MET A 131 2.94 18.01 8.44
CA MET A 131 4.15 18.28 9.20
C MET A 131 4.21 19.71 9.75
N ARG A 132 3.12 20.48 9.64
CA ARG A 132 2.98 21.86 10.12
C ARG A 132 4.12 22.77 9.65
N GLY A 133 4.44 22.66 8.37
CA GLY A 133 5.51 23.43 7.71
C GLY A 133 6.94 23.00 8.08
N SER A 134 7.10 22.04 8.99
CA SER A 134 8.41 21.63 9.50
C SER A 134 8.87 20.30 8.89
N PHE A 135 9.89 20.34 8.04
CA PHE A 135 10.54 19.12 7.57
C PHE A 135 11.79 18.81 8.41
N PRO A 136 12.00 17.57 8.88
CA PRO A 136 13.23 17.19 9.55
C PRO A 136 14.40 17.37 8.57
N LEU A 137 15.34 18.23 8.95
CA LEU A 137 16.50 18.62 8.14
C LEU A 137 17.50 17.49 7.89
N ASN A 138 17.37 16.37 8.61
CA ASN A 138 18.09 15.15 8.30
C ASN A 138 17.39 14.48 7.11
N GLY A 139 17.87 14.78 5.91
CA GLY A 139 17.24 14.49 4.60
C GLY A 139 16.99 13.03 4.23
N THR A 140 16.80 12.11 5.18
CA THR A 140 16.50 10.70 4.91
C THR A 140 15.02 10.42 4.65
N TYR A 141 14.11 11.38 4.85
CA TYR A 141 12.66 11.13 4.75
C TYR A 141 12.16 11.05 3.29
N PHE A 142 12.73 11.83 2.36
CA PHE A 142 12.29 11.87 0.95
C PHE A 142 13.21 11.13 -0.02
N GLN A 143 14.43 10.78 0.39
CA GLN A 143 15.40 10.09 -0.47
C GLN A 143 15.01 8.64 -0.80
N VAL A 144 13.99 8.09 -0.16
CA VAL A 144 13.44 6.76 -0.47
C VAL A 144 12.16 6.80 -1.32
N ASN A 145 11.50 7.96 -1.43
CA ASN A 145 10.28 8.13 -2.21
C ASN A 145 10.41 9.34 -3.15
N GLU A 146 11.32 9.27 -4.12
CA GLU A 146 11.28 10.16 -5.28
C GLU A 146 10.10 9.76 -6.19
N GLY A 147 8.91 10.18 -5.79
CA GLY A 147 7.70 10.17 -6.60
C GLY A 147 7.15 11.58 -6.60
N ILE A 148 7.41 12.31 -7.69
CA ILE A 148 6.90 13.65 -8.00
C ILE A 148 5.40 13.73 -7.65
N CYS A 149 5.04 14.74 -6.85
CA CYS A 149 3.65 15.16 -6.63
C CYS A 149 3.01 15.64 -7.93
#